data_AF-A0A2Z6PFQ1-F1
#
_entry.id   AF-A0A2Z6PFQ1-F1
#
_cell.length_a   1.000
_cell.length_b   1.000
_cell.length_c   1.000
_cell.angle_alpha   90.00
_cell.angle_beta   90.00
_cell.angle_gamma   90.00
#
_symmetry.space_group_name_H-M   'P 1'
#
loop_
_entity.id
_entity.type
_entity.pdbx_description
1 polymer ?
#
loop_
_entity_poly.entity_id
_entity_poly.type
_entity_poly.pdbx_seq_one_letter_code
_entity_poly.pdbx_strand_id
1 'polypeptide(L)' 'MSIAQKCVYPAIYNFGDSNSDTGAVYATFTSVQPPNGISFFGSLSGRASDGRLIIYYIIVAISF' A
#
# COMPACT_ATOMS: atom_id res chain seq x y z
N MET A 1 -0.05 -25.34 15.31
CA MET A 1 -1.20 -24.88 14.52
C MET A 1 -1.53 -23.48 15.02
N SER A 2 -1.11 -22.42 14.32
CA SER A 2 -1.40 -21.05 14.78
C SER A 2 -2.88 -20.79 14.59
N ILE A 3 -3.58 -20.39 15.66
CA ILE A 3 -4.91 -19.80 15.53
C ILE A 3 -4.71 -18.52 14.72
N ALA A 4 -5.13 -18.54 13.45
CA ALA A 4 -5.25 -17.31 12.69
C ALA A 4 -6.27 -16.45 13.45
N GLN A 5 -5.81 -15.34 14.03
CA GLN A 5 -6.70 -14.34 14.61
C GLN A 5 -7.72 -13.97 13.53
N LYS A 6 -9.00 -14.10 13.87
CA LYS A 6 -10.08 -13.83 12.93
C LYS A 6 -10.10 -12.32 12.71
N CYS A 7 -9.61 -11.88 11.54
CA CYS A 7 -9.60 -10.48 11.15
C CYS A 7 -11.00 -9.88 11.35
N VAL A 8 -11.13 -8.90 12.23
CA VAL A 8 -12.42 -8.29 12.60
C VAL A 8 -13.07 -7.63 11.38
N TYR A 9 -12.23 -7.06 10.51
CA TYR A 9 -12.63 -6.45 9.26
C TYR A 9 -12.21 -7.35 8.09
N PRO A 10 -13.17 -7.98 7.38
CA PRO A 10 -12.85 -8.91 6.30
C PRO A 10 -12.30 -8.22 5.04
N ALA A 11 -12.50 -6.91 4.91
CA ALA A 11 -12.00 -6.12 3.79
C ALA A 11 -11.84 -4.65 4.21
N ILE A 12 -10.96 -3.94 3.49
CA ILE A 12 -10.73 -2.49 3.63
C ILE A 12 -10.84 -1.87 2.24
N TYR A 13 -11.75 -0.91 2.12
CA TYR A 13 -11.93 -0.12 0.89
C TYR A 13 -11.32 1.26 1.11
N ASN A 14 -10.26 1.55 0.37
CA ASN A 14 -9.50 2.80 0.43
C ASN A 14 -9.88 3.66 -0.78
N PHE A 15 -10.28 4.91 -0.51
CA PHE A 15 -10.47 5.95 -1.51
C PHE A 15 -9.53 7.10 -1.19
N GLY A 16 -8.92 7.70 -2.20
CA GLY A 16 -8.01 8.79 -1.98
C GLY A 16 -7.20 9.16 -3.21
N ASP A 17 -6.00 9.65 -2.94
CA ASP A 17 -5.04 10.17 -3.91
C ASP A 17 -3.72 9.38 -3.84
N SER A 18 -2.64 9.98 -4.35
CA SER A 18 -1.32 9.39 -4.38
C SER A 18 -0.78 8.95 -3.01
N ASN A 19 -1.28 9.52 -1.90
CA ASN A 19 -0.84 9.17 -0.54
C ASN A 19 -1.39 7.82 -0.06
N SER A 20 -2.44 7.31 -0.70
CA SER A 20 -3.03 6.01 -0.36
C SER A 20 -3.06 5.04 -1.55
N ASP A 21 -2.73 5.49 -2.76
CA ASP A 21 -2.69 4.65 -3.96
C ASP A 21 -1.55 3.61 -3.91
N THR A 22 -1.93 2.33 -3.89
CA THR A 22 -0.99 1.20 -3.88
C THR A 22 -0.56 0.75 -5.27
N GLY A 23 -1.04 1.37 -6.35
CA GLY A 23 -0.64 1.07 -7.72
C GLY A 23 -1.72 1.28 -8.79
N ALA A 24 -2.90 1.80 -8.45
CA ALA A 24 -4.01 2.00 -9.37
C ALA A 24 -3.65 2.96 -10.50
N VAL A 25 -3.05 4.12 -10.20
CA VAL A 25 -2.61 5.08 -11.24
C VAL A 25 -1.50 4.48 -12.09
N TYR A 26 -0.57 3.74 -11.46
CA TYR A 26 0.52 3.05 -12.16
C TYR A 26 0.03 2.02 -13.18
N ALA A 27 -1.02 1.28 -12.81
CA ALA A 27 -1.58 0.23 -13.65
C ALA A 27 -2.46 0.76 -14.79
N THR A 28 -2.94 2.00 -14.72
CA THR A 28 -4.00 2.50 -15.62
C THR A 28 -3.63 3.73 -16.44
N PHE A 29 -2.84 4.65 -15.91
CA PHE A 29 -2.63 5.96 -16.55
C PHE A 29 -1.16 6.27 -16.84
N THR A 30 -0.28 6.19 -15.83
CA THR A 30 1.10 6.68 -15.98
C THR A 30 2.08 5.93 -15.10
N SER A 31 3.34 5.88 -15.52
CA SER A 31 4.42 5.35 -14.69
C SER A 31 4.74 6.27 -13.51
N VAL A 32 5.08 5.68 -12.36
CA VAL A 32 5.63 6.40 -11.22
C VAL A 32 7.10 6.68 -11.52
N GLN A 33 7.50 7.94 -11.31
CA GLN A 33 8.87 8.38 -11.53
C GLN A 33 9.79 8.07 -10.34
N PRO A 34 11.09 7.85 -10.56
CA PRO A 34 12.09 7.91 -9.49
C PRO A 34 11.97 9.18 -8.65
N PRO A 35 12.23 9.15 -7.33
CA PRO A 35 12.87 8.04 -6.59
C PRO A 35 11.89 6.98 -6.05
N ASN A 36 10.61 7.04 -6.35
CA ASN A 36 9.61 6.23 -5.65
C ASN A 36 9.78 4.71 -5.84
N GLY A 37 10.03 4.02 -4.74
CA GLY A 37 10.14 2.57 -4.63
C GLY A 37 11.58 2.07 -4.67
N ILE A 38 12.54 2.93 -4.99
CA ILE A 38 13.96 2.59 -5.10
C ILE A 38 14.54 2.21 -3.73
N SER A 39 14.29 3.01 -2.68
CA SER A 39 14.89 2.79 -1.37
C SER A 39 14.25 1.62 -0.61
N PHE A 40 12.92 1.48 -0.62
CA PHE A 40 12.24 0.43 0.16
C PHE A 40 12.01 -0.87 -0.60
N PHE A 41 11.63 -0.81 -1.88
CA PHE A 41 11.32 -2.01 -2.68
C PHE A 41 12.48 -2.44 -3.58
N GLY A 42 13.48 -1.57 -3.81
CA GLY A 42 14.58 -1.83 -4.74
C GLY A 42 14.20 -1.67 -6.22
N SER A 43 12.98 -1.23 -6.51
CA SER A 43 12.44 -1.03 -7.85
C SER A 43 11.22 -0.11 -7.81
N LEU A 44 10.81 0.45 -8.95
CA LEU A 44 9.58 1.23 -9.03
C LEU A 44 8.39 0.44 -8.48
N SER A 45 7.81 0.90 -7.38
CA SER A 45 6.80 0.16 -6.61
C SER A 45 5.36 0.45 -7.05
N GLY A 46 5.18 1.30 -8.06
CA GLY A 46 3.88 1.80 -8.52
C GLY A 46 3.20 2.75 -7.52
N ARG A 47 3.90 3.22 -6.49
CA ARG A 47 3.37 4.10 -5.44
C ARG A 47 4.07 5.43 -5.48
N ALA A 48 3.40 6.53 -5.17
CA ALA A 48 4.04 7.84 -5.01
C ALA A 48 4.76 7.96 -3.65
N SER A 49 5.56 6.95 -3.30
CA SER A 49 6.36 6.93 -2.09
C SER A 49 7.57 6.03 -2.28
N ASP A 50 8.67 6.39 -1.63
CA ASP A 50 9.86 5.56 -1.53
C ASP A 50 9.82 4.56 -0.37
N GLY A 51 8.66 4.42 0.29
CA GLY A 51 8.42 3.59 1.46
C GLY A 51 7.02 2.98 1.51
N ARG A 52 6.60 2.57 2.72
CA ARG A 52 5.21 2.16 2.97
C ARG A 52 4.30 3.38 3.06
N LEU A 53 3.11 3.27 2.48
CA LEU A 53 2.04 4.25 2.64
C LEU A 53 1.39 4.11 4.01
N ILE A 54 0.83 5.22 4.54
CA ILE A 54 0.17 5.24 5.86
C ILE A 54 -0.94 4.18 5.97
N ILE A 55 -1.64 3.88 4.88
CA ILE A 55 -2.70 2.87 4.82
C ILE A 55 -2.21 1.49 5.27
N TYR A 56 -0.94 1.14 5.05
CA TYR A 56 -0.38 -0.13 5.53
C TYR A 56 -0.33 -0.21 7.06
N TYR A 57 0.02 0.89 7.71
CA TYR A 57 0.08 0.95 9.18
C TYR A 57 -1.33 0.88 9.77
N ILE A 58 -2.31 1.52 9.13
CA ILE A 58 -3.72 1.45 9.54
C ILE A 58 -4.24 0.02 9.38
N ILE A 59 -4.03 -0.61 8.22
CA ILE A 59 -4.44 -2.00 7.96
C ILE A 59 -3.89 -2.91 9.06
N VAL A 60 -2.58 -2.85 9.32
CA VAL A 60 -1.94 -3.67 10.36
C VAL A 60 -2.55 -3.38 11.73
N ALA A 61 -2.76 -2.11 12.09
CA ALA A 61 -3.32 -1.72 13.39
C ALA A 61 -4.75 -2.25 13.62
N ILE A 62 -5.56 -2.38 12.57
CA ILE A 62 -6.96 -2.83 12.68
C ILE A 62 -7.16 -4.31 12.33
N SER A 63 -6.10 -5.05 12.00
CA SER A 63 -6.15 -6.48 11.63
C SER A 63 -6.01 -7.43 12.83
N PHE A 64 -5.94 -6.92 14.06
CA PHE A 64 -5.82 -7.70 15.29
C PHE A 64 -7.16 -7.90 16.01
#